data_AF-X1I186-F1
#
_entry.id   AF-X1I186-F1
#
_cell.length_a   1.000
_cell.length_b   1.000
_cell.length_c   1.000
_cell.angle_alpha   90.00
_cell.angle_beta   90.00
_cell.angle_gamma   90.00
#
_symmetry.space_group_name_H-M   'P 1'
#
loop_
_entity.id
_entity.type
_entity.pdbx_description
1 polymer ?
#
loop_
_entity_poly.entity_id
_entity_poly.type
_entity_poly.pdbx_seq_one_letter_code
_entity_poly.pdbx_strand_id
1 'polypeptide(L)'
;MRATLLILVIVLSLFLFGCAEVPVRYAITPLLQPGNFVHIPGPNPAITAGEDGAWDDRALESADCFKDNGTYYWYYHAFNQQSLRECYYQIGVATATNPLGPWTRYSGNPILQKSENSWEERWVACPMVIKEGDTYFMFYSSSDTDWHHSICLAIAKHPLGPWKKYSGNPIIDHEHFGYIGGVVKYNGKYLLYATYPDEIQGDYGRMYVATADVPQGPWKLNPDPVFGEGPKGSWDEGAFSEFEVLNYNGILHAFYGACKIDSDRTESIGYAYSTDG
;
A
#
# COMPACT_ATOMS: atom_id res chain seq x y z
N MET A 1 26.74 -61.87 -30.87
CA MET A 1 25.29 -61.97 -30.58
C MET A 1 25.05 -61.17 -29.30
N ARG A 2 24.22 -60.11 -29.39
CA ARG A 2 23.78 -59.16 -28.33
C ARG A 2 24.87 -58.28 -27.68
N ALA A 3 24.66 -57.02 -27.29
CA ALA A 3 23.87 -55.88 -27.79
C ALA A 3 24.36 -54.67 -26.95
N THR A 4 24.79 -53.62 -27.66
CA THR A 4 24.71 -52.16 -27.40
C THR A 4 24.28 -51.62 -26.01
N LEU A 5 25.20 -50.85 -25.40
CA LEU A 5 25.10 -49.46 -24.85
C LEU A 5 24.14 -49.14 -23.67
N LEU A 6 24.69 -48.59 -22.57
CA LEU A 6 24.43 -47.19 -22.16
C LEU A 6 25.51 -46.65 -21.22
N ILE A 7 25.75 -45.35 -21.37
CA ILE A 7 26.87 -44.53 -20.90
C ILE A 7 26.69 -44.13 -19.43
N LEU A 8 27.75 -44.24 -18.62
CA LEU A 8 27.86 -43.59 -17.31
C LEU A 8 29.19 -42.82 -17.27
N VAL A 9 29.16 -41.52 -17.50
CA VAL A 9 30.32 -40.64 -17.28
C VAL A 9 30.29 -40.20 -15.82
N ILE A 10 31.23 -40.71 -15.05
CA ILE A 10 31.60 -40.18 -13.74
C ILE A 10 32.70 -39.14 -13.99
N VAL A 11 32.47 -37.89 -13.60
CA VAL A 11 33.56 -36.98 -13.26
C VAL A 11 33.21 -36.30 -11.94
N LEU A 12 33.87 -36.78 -10.89
CA LEU A 12 34.00 -36.12 -9.60
C LEU A 12 35.21 -35.18 -9.70
N SER A 13 35.04 -33.90 -9.39
CA SER A 13 36.15 -32.98 -9.12
C SER A 13 35.69 -31.91 -8.14
N LEU A 14 35.99 -32.10 -6.85
CA LEU A 14 36.04 -31.03 -5.87
C LEU A 14 37.44 -30.42 -5.90
N PHE A 15 37.57 -29.10 -6.06
CA PHE A 15 38.15 -28.19 -5.07
C PHE A 15 37.99 -26.73 -5.54
N LEU A 16 37.28 -26.00 -4.68
CA LEU A 16 37.21 -24.55 -4.45
C LEU A 16 38.33 -23.68 -5.05
N PHE A 17 37.98 -22.53 -5.63
CA PHE A 17 38.33 -21.19 -5.13
C PHE A 17 37.69 -20.09 -6.00
N GLY A 18 36.86 -19.25 -5.37
CA GLY A 18 36.60 -17.88 -5.83
C GLY A 18 35.48 -17.67 -6.83
N CYS A 19 34.22 -17.99 -6.49
CA CYS A 19 33.15 -17.10 -6.92
C CYS A 19 33.44 -15.76 -6.23
N ALA A 20 33.88 -14.76 -7.00
CA ALA A 20 33.84 -13.39 -6.52
C ALA A 20 32.37 -13.10 -6.22
N GLU A 21 32.01 -13.10 -4.93
CA GLU A 21 30.86 -12.36 -4.46
C GLU A 21 31.08 -10.95 -4.99
N VAL A 22 30.31 -10.55 -6.00
CA VAL A 22 30.16 -9.13 -6.29
C VAL A 22 29.53 -8.60 -5.02
N PRO A 23 30.22 -7.78 -4.21
CA PRO A 23 29.56 -7.17 -3.08
C PRO A 23 28.56 -6.22 -3.73
N VAL A 24 27.29 -6.62 -3.71
CA VAL A 24 26.19 -5.68 -3.90
C VAL A 24 26.30 -4.75 -2.71
N ARG A 25 27.13 -3.72 -2.85
CA ARG A 25 27.05 -2.56 -1.98
C ARG A 25 25.66 -2.03 -2.24
N TYR A 26 24.74 -2.28 -1.32
CA TYR A 26 23.50 -1.53 -1.22
C TYR A 26 23.94 -0.06 -1.16
N ALA A 27 23.92 0.61 -2.31
CA ALA A 27 24.08 2.04 -2.35
C ALA A 27 22.82 2.55 -1.67
N ILE A 28 22.89 2.77 -0.36
CA ILE A 28 21.88 3.51 0.37
C ILE A 28 21.75 4.81 -0.40
N THR A 29 20.64 4.96 -1.12
CA THR A 29 20.41 6.11 -1.99
C THR A 29 20.66 7.36 -1.16
N PRO A 30 21.34 8.40 -1.70
CA PRO A 30 21.57 9.63 -0.96
C PRO A 30 20.31 10.12 -0.26
N LEU A 31 19.13 9.93 -0.87
CA LEU A 31 17.80 10.24 -0.34
C LEU A 31 17.52 9.83 1.12
N LEU A 32 18.13 8.76 1.64
CA LEU A 32 17.80 8.17 2.95
C LEU A 32 18.91 8.26 3.98
N GLN A 33 19.97 9.00 3.69
CA GLN A 33 20.93 9.32 4.72
C GLN A 33 20.21 10.06 5.87
N PRO A 34 20.52 9.75 7.14
CA PRO A 34 19.97 10.50 8.27
C PRO A 34 20.10 12.01 8.05
N GLY A 35 18.98 12.74 8.15
CA GLY A 35 18.90 14.18 7.87
C GLY A 35 18.33 14.57 6.49
N ASN A 36 18.10 13.62 5.59
CA ASN A 36 17.47 13.91 4.29
C ASN A 36 15.94 13.81 4.32
N PHE A 37 15.37 13.04 5.25
CA PHE A 37 14.03 13.32 5.76
C PHE A 37 14.12 14.41 6.82
N VAL A 38 13.58 15.58 6.50
CA VAL A 38 13.47 16.67 7.47
C VAL A 38 12.14 16.51 8.18
N HIS A 39 12.17 15.92 9.37
CA HIS A 39 11.01 15.98 10.27
C HIS A 39 10.76 17.45 10.60
N ILE A 40 9.58 17.94 10.26
CA ILE A 40 9.11 19.28 10.58
C ILE A 40 8.43 19.23 11.96
N PRO A 41 9.05 19.71 13.05
CA PRO A 41 8.45 19.56 14.39
C PRO A 41 7.20 20.43 14.58
N GLY A 42 7.00 21.42 13.71
CA GLY A 42 5.85 22.33 13.70
C GLY A 42 5.57 22.79 12.26
N PRO A 43 4.33 22.75 11.76
CA PRO A 43 3.06 22.76 12.50
C PRO A 43 2.43 21.37 12.70
N ASN A 44 3.19 20.36 13.13
CA ASN A 44 2.64 19.03 13.42
C ASN A 44 1.93 18.95 14.78
N PRO A 45 0.87 18.13 14.92
CA PRO A 45 0.24 17.34 13.84
C PRO A 45 -0.48 18.23 12.81
N ALA A 46 -0.29 17.91 11.52
CA ALA A 46 -0.79 18.72 10.40
C ALA A 46 -2.33 18.81 10.32
N ILE A 47 -3.01 17.75 10.74
CA ILE A 47 -4.45 17.70 11.05
C ILE A 47 -4.62 16.91 12.35
N THR A 48 -5.65 17.24 13.14
CA THR A 48 -5.96 16.59 14.44
C THR A 48 -7.28 15.81 14.37
N ALA A 49 -7.77 15.29 15.49
CA ALA A 49 -9.18 14.91 15.58
C ALA A 49 -10.10 16.11 15.33
N GLY A 50 -11.29 15.82 14.80
CA GLY A 50 -12.40 16.78 14.73
C GLY A 50 -12.93 17.15 16.11
N GLU A 51 -13.88 18.10 16.14
CA GLU A 51 -14.61 18.44 17.37
C GLU A 51 -15.52 17.28 17.80
N ASP A 52 -15.85 17.21 19.09
CA ASP A 52 -16.77 16.19 19.64
C ASP A 52 -18.06 16.08 18.82
N GLY A 53 -18.37 14.87 18.34
CA GLY A 53 -19.50 14.55 17.49
C GLY A 53 -19.21 14.62 15.99
N ALA A 54 -18.02 15.07 15.57
CA ALA A 54 -17.58 14.97 14.19
C ALA A 54 -17.35 13.50 13.79
N TRP A 55 -17.43 13.23 12.49
CA TRP A 55 -17.22 11.88 11.95
C TRP A 55 -15.78 11.36 12.15
N ASP A 56 -14.83 12.28 12.35
CA ASP A 56 -13.39 12.07 12.57
C ASP A 56 -12.93 12.55 13.96
N ASP A 57 -13.81 12.55 14.96
CA ASP A 57 -13.53 13.07 16.32
C ASP A 57 -12.69 12.15 17.21
N ARG A 58 -12.34 10.92 16.75
CA ARG A 58 -11.64 9.94 17.59
C ARG A 58 -10.25 9.55 17.10
N ALA A 59 -10.12 9.10 15.87
CA ALA A 59 -8.85 8.69 15.29
C ALA A 59 -8.89 8.85 13.77
N LEU A 60 -7.73 9.20 13.23
CA LEU A 60 -7.50 9.49 11.83
C LEU A 60 -6.16 8.89 11.46
N GLU A 61 -6.10 8.27 10.30
CA GLU A 61 -4.94 7.57 9.80
C GLU A 61 -4.68 8.05 8.37
N SER A 62 -3.41 8.33 8.08
CA SER A 62 -3.00 8.75 6.74
C SER A 62 -3.08 7.57 5.78
N ALA A 63 -3.48 7.84 4.54
CA ALA A 63 -3.37 6.87 3.45
C ALA A 63 -2.54 7.49 2.32
N ASP A 64 -3.20 8.11 1.34
CA ASP A 64 -2.53 8.61 0.13
C ASP A 64 -2.49 10.15 0.07
N CYS A 65 -1.47 10.69 -0.59
CA CYS A 65 -1.36 12.10 -0.91
C CYS A 65 -0.82 12.30 -2.33
N PHE A 66 -1.59 12.96 -3.19
CA PHE A 66 -1.18 13.27 -4.54
C PHE A 66 -1.42 14.74 -4.90
N LYS A 67 -0.73 15.22 -5.94
CA LYS A 67 -0.83 16.58 -6.44
C LYS A 67 -1.52 16.63 -7.79
N ASP A 68 -2.49 17.53 -7.95
CA ASP A 68 -3.11 17.83 -9.24
C ASP A 68 -3.50 19.31 -9.34
N ASN A 69 -3.31 19.90 -10.53
CA ASN A 69 -3.63 21.30 -10.82
C ASN A 69 -3.13 22.33 -9.78
N GLY A 70 -1.98 22.08 -9.15
CA GLY A 70 -1.39 22.98 -8.14
C GLY A 70 -1.92 22.79 -6.72
N THR A 71 -2.83 21.85 -6.50
CA THR A 71 -3.37 21.47 -5.19
C THR A 71 -2.86 20.10 -4.79
N TYR A 72 -2.50 19.94 -3.52
CA TYR A 72 -2.25 18.65 -2.89
C TYR A 72 -3.53 18.16 -2.24
N TYR A 73 -3.83 16.88 -2.43
CA TYR A 73 -4.99 16.18 -1.87
C TYR A 73 -4.47 15.06 -0.99
N TRP A 74 -4.70 15.18 0.31
CA TRP A 74 -4.34 14.17 1.31
C TRP A 74 -5.59 13.43 1.74
N TYR A 75 -5.70 12.17 1.35
CA TYR A 75 -6.77 11.27 1.73
C TYR A 75 -6.42 10.56 3.03
N TYR A 76 -7.41 10.47 3.90
CA TYR A 76 -7.28 9.85 5.20
C TYR A 76 -8.55 9.07 5.51
N HIS A 77 -8.43 8.04 6.34
CA HIS A 77 -9.59 7.40 6.94
C HIS A 77 -9.67 7.73 8.42
N ALA A 78 -10.89 7.82 8.92
CA ALA A 78 -11.16 8.17 10.30
C ALA A 78 -12.47 7.58 10.79
N PHE A 79 -12.59 7.51 12.11
CA PHE A 79 -13.83 7.13 12.78
C PHE A 79 -14.08 8.01 13.99
N ASN A 80 -15.31 7.94 14.48
CA ASN A 80 -15.76 8.73 15.62
C ASN A 80 -15.80 7.91 16.92
N GLN A 81 -15.98 8.60 18.04
CA GLN A 81 -16.04 8.03 19.38
C GLN A 81 -17.18 6.99 19.52
N GLN A 82 -18.30 7.20 18.83
CA GLN A 82 -19.47 6.31 18.91
C GLN A 82 -19.23 4.96 18.24
N SER A 83 -18.38 4.95 17.21
CA SER A 83 -18.07 3.76 16.41
C SER A 83 -16.78 3.05 16.81
N LEU A 84 -16.21 3.38 17.98
CA LEU A 84 -14.99 2.77 18.52
C LEU A 84 -14.98 1.24 18.52
N ARG A 85 -16.12 0.61 18.81
CA ARG A 85 -16.24 -0.86 18.89
C ARG A 85 -16.43 -1.52 17.54
N GLU A 86 -16.88 -0.76 16.56
CA GLU A 86 -17.23 -1.23 15.22
C GLU A 86 -16.12 -0.93 14.21
N CYS A 87 -15.17 -0.07 14.59
CA CYS A 87 -14.13 0.46 13.72
C CYS A 87 -14.73 0.99 12.41
N TYR A 88 -15.79 1.80 12.53
CA TYR A 88 -16.49 2.40 11.39
C TYR A 88 -15.58 3.45 10.73
N TYR A 89 -14.67 3.00 9.88
CA TYR A 89 -13.83 3.91 9.10
C TYR A 89 -14.62 4.47 7.92
N GLN A 90 -14.42 5.77 7.71
CA GLN A 90 -14.89 6.54 6.57
C GLN A 90 -13.70 7.29 5.96
N ILE A 91 -13.80 7.69 4.70
CA ILE A 91 -12.72 8.36 4.00
C ILE A 91 -13.02 9.85 3.87
N GLY A 92 -12.05 10.68 4.26
CA GLY A 92 -12.03 12.13 4.10
C GLY A 92 -10.86 12.57 3.23
N VAL A 93 -10.86 13.86 2.88
CA VAL A 93 -9.75 14.51 2.19
C VAL A 93 -9.45 15.88 2.79
N ALA A 94 -8.16 16.21 2.90
CA ALA A 94 -7.65 17.54 3.21
C ALA A 94 -6.88 18.09 2.01
N THR A 95 -6.83 19.41 1.88
CA THR A 95 -6.15 20.08 0.76
C THR A 95 -5.15 21.13 1.21
N ALA A 96 -4.12 21.33 0.42
CA ALA A 96 -3.13 22.39 0.59
C ALA A 96 -2.57 22.85 -0.77
N THR A 97 -2.02 24.06 -0.85
CA THR A 97 -1.28 24.54 -2.04
C THR A 97 0.23 24.28 -1.94
N ASN A 98 0.69 23.86 -0.77
CA ASN A 98 2.07 23.52 -0.46
C ASN A 98 2.08 22.17 0.28
N PRO A 99 3.02 21.25 0.00
CA PRO A 99 3.05 19.94 0.66
C PRO A 99 3.29 20.04 2.17
N LEU A 100 3.81 21.18 2.66
CA LEU A 100 3.98 21.47 4.08
C LEU A 100 2.72 22.05 4.74
N GLY A 101 1.63 22.18 4.00
CA GLY A 101 0.39 22.81 4.46
C GLY A 101 0.38 24.35 4.32
N PRO A 102 -0.52 25.05 5.04
CA PRO A 102 -1.49 24.47 5.96
C PRO A 102 -2.50 23.56 5.25
N TRP A 103 -2.89 22.48 5.93
CA TRP A 103 -3.87 21.53 5.44
C TRP A 103 -5.27 21.92 5.90
N THR A 104 -6.23 21.94 4.97
CA THR A 104 -7.62 22.28 5.22
C THR A 104 -8.52 21.10 4.89
N ARG A 105 -9.26 20.58 5.88
CA ARG A 105 -10.27 19.53 5.64
C ARG A 105 -11.31 20.02 4.65
N TYR A 106 -11.71 19.16 3.72
CA TYR A 106 -12.79 19.49 2.82
C TYR A 106 -14.13 19.51 3.58
N SER A 107 -14.92 20.56 3.40
CA SER A 107 -16.21 20.72 4.08
C SER A 107 -17.27 19.68 3.67
N GLY A 108 -17.04 18.98 2.55
CA GLY A 108 -17.87 17.86 2.11
C GLY A 108 -17.44 16.50 2.64
N ASN A 109 -16.47 16.44 3.56
CA ASN A 109 -16.10 15.21 4.24
C ASN A 109 -17.26 14.68 5.11
N PRO A 110 -17.38 13.36 5.27
CA PRO A 110 -16.60 12.31 4.60
C PRO A 110 -17.03 12.13 3.14
N ILE A 111 -16.05 11.89 2.26
CA ILE A 111 -16.24 11.79 0.80
C ILE A 111 -16.56 10.36 0.33
N LEU A 112 -16.31 9.35 1.16
CA LEU A 112 -16.75 7.97 0.95
C LEU A 112 -17.11 7.33 2.28
N GLN A 113 -18.23 6.59 2.30
CA GLN A 113 -18.77 5.89 3.47
C GLN A 113 -19.15 4.47 3.08
N LYS A 114 -19.38 3.60 4.07
CA LYS A 114 -19.91 2.24 3.87
C LYS A 114 -21.28 2.21 3.17
N SER A 115 -21.67 1.05 2.66
CA SER A 115 -23.01 0.81 2.12
C SER A 115 -23.61 -0.48 2.69
N GLU A 116 -24.91 -0.48 2.95
CA GLU A 116 -25.60 -1.67 3.46
C GLU A 116 -25.65 -2.80 2.41
N ASN A 117 -25.67 -4.05 2.86
CA ASN A 117 -25.73 -5.26 2.04
C ASN A 117 -24.63 -5.31 0.97
N SER A 118 -23.39 -5.02 1.37
CA SER A 118 -22.26 -4.91 0.43
C SER A 118 -20.94 -5.36 1.06
N TRP A 119 -19.92 -5.52 0.21
CA TRP A 119 -18.52 -5.87 0.56
C TRP A 119 -17.81 -4.86 1.48
N GLU A 120 -18.48 -3.77 1.77
CA GLU A 120 -18.00 -2.63 2.54
C GLU A 120 -19.04 -2.22 3.59
N GLU A 121 -19.90 -3.15 4.03
CA GLU A 121 -20.97 -2.89 4.98
C GLU A 121 -20.47 -2.55 6.38
N ARG A 122 -19.22 -2.90 6.72
CA ARG A 122 -18.61 -2.57 8.00
C ARG A 122 -17.81 -1.28 7.94
N TRP A 123 -16.84 -1.18 7.03
CA TRP A 123 -15.97 0.00 6.92
C TRP A 123 -15.33 0.14 5.54
N VAL A 124 -14.81 1.35 5.28
CA VAL A 124 -13.95 1.70 4.14
C VAL A 124 -12.69 2.41 4.64
N ALA A 125 -11.51 2.00 4.17
CA ALA A 125 -10.22 2.50 4.67
C ALA A 125 -9.11 2.46 3.61
N CYS A 126 -7.94 2.99 3.95
CA CYS A 126 -6.72 2.95 3.13
C CYS A 126 -6.94 3.39 1.67
N PRO A 127 -7.53 4.57 1.41
CA PRO A 127 -7.76 5.05 0.04
C PRO A 127 -6.45 5.33 -0.69
N MET A 128 -6.29 4.74 -1.88
CA MET A 128 -5.22 5.03 -2.84
C MET A 128 -5.84 5.63 -4.11
N VAL A 129 -5.37 6.81 -4.54
CA VAL A 129 -5.98 7.57 -5.62
C VAL A 129 -5.03 7.75 -6.80
N ILE A 130 -5.48 7.32 -7.97
CA ILE A 130 -4.80 7.59 -9.24
C ILE A 130 -5.68 8.41 -10.17
N LYS A 131 -5.05 9.14 -11.09
CA LYS A 131 -5.72 9.90 -12.16
C LYS A 131 -5.36 9.30 -13.52
N GLU A 132 -6.36 9.02 -14.34
CA GLU A 132 -6.22 8.65 -15.75
C GLU A 132 -7.06 9.58 -16.63
N GLY A 133 -6.39 10.42 -17.42
CA GLY A 133 -7.05 11.50 -18.15
C GLY A 133 -7.82 12.42 -17.20
N ASP A 134 -9.12 12.58 -17.44
CA ASP A 134 -10.03 13.40 -16.62
C ASP A 134 -10.84 12.57 -15.59
N THR A 135 -10.36 11.36 -15.25
CA THR A 135 -11.05 10.47 -14.32
C THR A 135 -10.13 10.11 -13.16
N TYR A 136 -10.67 10.14 -11.95
CA TYR A 136 -9.99 9.73 -10.73
C TYR A 136 -10.55 8.39 -10.27
N PHE A 137 -9.66 7.53 -9.80
CA PHE A 137 -9.94 6.18 -9.33
C PHE A 137 -9.43 6.07 -7.90
N MET A 138 -10.32 5.79 -6.95
CA MET A 138 -9.99 5.52 -5.57
C MET A 138 -10.13 4.03 -5.32
N PHE A 139 -9.00 3.38 -5.09
CA PHE A 139 -8.90 2.02 -4.58
C PHE A 139 -8.98 2.09 -3.07
N TYR A 140 -9.71 1.19 -2.43
CA TYR A 140 -9.84 1.22 -0.98
C TYR A 140 -10.04 -0.18 -0.42
N SER A 141 -9.50 -0.39 0.78
CA SER A 141 -9.78 -1.57 1.57
C SER A 141 -11.20 -1.48 2.13
N SER A 142 -11.91 -2.60 2.16
CA SER A 142 -13.23 -2.71 2.73
C SER A 142 -13.40 -3.98 3.54
N SER A 143 -14.44 -4.03 4.37
CA SER A 143 -14.89 -5.23 5.06
C SER A 143 -16.40 -5.34 5.04
N ASP A 144 -16.89 -6.56 4.83
CA ASP A 144 -18.28 -6.91 5.11
C ASP A 144 -18.53 -7.17 6.62
N THR A 145 -19.74 -7.57 6.97
CA THR A 145 -20.12 -7.86 8.37
C THR A 145 -19.47 -9.12 8.93
N ASP A 146 -19.03 -10.04 8.07
CA ASP A 146 -18.39 -11.30 8.42
C ASP A 146 -16.86 -11.16 8.54
N TRP A 147 -16.33 -9.94 8.39
CA TRP A 147 -14.90 -9.63 8.40
C TRP A 147 -14.15 -10.18 7.19
N HIS A 148 -14.85 -10.42 6.07
CA HIS A 148 -14.18 -10.65 4.81
C HIS A 148 -13.69 -9.33 4.26
N HIS A 149 -12.37 -9.21 4.17
CA HIS A 149 -11.73 -8.02 3.64
C HIS A 149 -11.68 -8.07 2.11
N SER A 150 -11.76 -6.93 1.43
CA SER A 150 -11.71 -6.87 -0.04
C SER A 150 -11.15 -5.53 -0.51
N ILE A 151 -10.69 -5.47 -1.76
CA ILE A 151 -10.34 -4.18 -2.40
C ILE A 151 -11.46 -3.79 -3.35
N CYS A 152 -11.97 -2.59 -3.13
CA CYS A 152 -13.03 -1.98 -3.90
C CYS A 152 -12.53 -0.76 -4.66
N LEU A 153 -13.34 -0.30 -5.61
CA LEU A 153 -13.06 0.84 -6.47
C LEU A 153 -14.19 1.87 -6.41
N ALA A 154 -13.85 3.15 -6.37
CA ALA A 154 -14.74 4.27 -6.58
C ALA A 154 -14.17 5.22 -7.65
N ILE A 155 -15.05 5.89 -8.39
CA ILE A 155 -14.71 6.68 -9.57
C ILE A 155 -15.30 8.09 -9.44
N ALA A 156 -14.50 9.11 -9.73
CA ALA A 156 -14.94 10.50 -9.72
C ALA A 156 -14.40 11.30 -10.91
N LYS A 157 -15.00 12.46 -11.17
CA LYS A 157 -14.52 13.47 -12.13
C LYS A 157 -13.73 14.61 -11.50
N HIS A 158 -13.61 14.60 -10.18
CA HIS A 158 -12.87 15.58 -9.41
C HIS A 158 -12.31 14.88 -8.16
N PRO A 159 -11.11 15.24 -7.67
CA PRO A 159 -10.48 14.57 -6.53
C PRO A 159 -11.26 14.68 -5.21
N LEU A 160 -12.11 15.70 -5.08
CA LEU A 160 -13.04 15.85 -3.94
C LEU A 160 -14.35 15.07 -4.10
N GLY A 161 -14.50 14.30 -5.17
CA GLY A 161 -15.74 13.61 -5.52
C GLY A 161 -16.70 14.49 -6.35
N PRO A 162 -17.99 14.12 -6.45
CA PRO A 162 -18.60 12.97 -5.78
C PRO A 162 -18.01 11.65 -6.28
N TRP A 163 -17.73 10.73 -5.34
CA TRP A 163 -17.22 9.41 -5.63
C TRP A 163 -18.37 8.44 -5.87
N LYS A 164 -18.37 7.79 -7.03
CA LYS A 164 -19.31 6.73 -7.37
C LYS A 164 -18.62 5.38 -7.24
N LYS A 165 -19.09 4.56 -6.29
CA LYS A 165 -18.65 3.17 -6.13
C LYS A 165 -18.88 2.38 -7.42
N TYR A 166 -17.90 1.58 -7.79
CA TYR A 166 -17.94 0.78 -8.99
C TYR A 166 -18.91 -0.39 -8.81
N SER A 167 -19.81 -0.59 -9.78
CA SER A 167 -20.83 -1.64 -9.71
C SER A 167 -20.26 -3.05 -9.82
N GLY A 168 -19.00 -3.18 -10.24
CA GLY A 168 -18.28 -4.46 -10.28
C GLY A 168 -17.44 -4.72 -9.04
N ASN A 169 -17.65 -4.00 -7.93
CA ASN A 169 -16.95 -4.27 -6.67
C ASN A 169 -17.34 -5.65 -6.08
N PRO A 170 -16.39 -6.33 -5.43
CA PRO A 170 -15.00 -5.92 -5.24
C PRO A 170 -14.18 -6.19 -6.50
N ILE A 171 -13.09 -5.45 -6.68
CA ILE A 171 -12.15 -5.67 -7.79
C ILE A 171 -11.08 -6.73 -7.44
N ILE A 172 -10.87 -6.98 -6.14
CA ILE A 172 -10.13 -8.10 -5.57
C ILE A 172 -10.94 -8.58 -4.36
N ASP A 173 -11.38 -9.84 -4.39
CA ASP A 173 -12.21 -10.44 -3.34
C ASP A 173 -11.41 -10.90 -2.12
N HIS A 174 -12.13 -11.35 -1.11
CA HIS A 174 -11.58 -11.81 0.17
C HIS A 174 -10.75 -13.09 0.09
N GLU A 175 -10.93 -13.91 -0.94
CA GLU A 175 -10.07 -15.08 -1.14
C GLU A 175 -8.70 -14.65 -1.64
N HIS A 176 -8.55 -13.42 -2.16
CA HIS A 176 -7.34 -12.86 -2.75
C HIS A 176 -6.89 -11.54 -2.10
N PHE A 177 -7.39 -11.22 -0.90
CA PHE A 177 -7.24 -9.91 -0.27
C PHE A 177 -6.05 -9.81 0.70
N GLY A 178 -5.31 -8.71 0.60
CA GLY A 178 -4.48 -8.15 1.67
C GLY A 178 -4.65 -6.62 1.74
N TYR A 179 -4.19 -5.98 2.82
CA TYR A 179 -4.21 -4.52 2.98
C TYR A 179 -3.50 -3.86 1.80
N ILE A 180 -4.18 -2.88 1.18
CA ILE A 180 -3.65 -2.17 0.02
C ILE A 180 -2.45 -1.29 0.44
N GLY A 181 -1.35 -1.44 -0.28
CA GLY A 181 -0.09 -0.74 -0.05
C GLY A 181 0.36 0.15 -1.23
N GLY A 182 -0.58 0.52 -2.10
CA GLY A 182 -0.32 1.44 -3.20
C GLY A 182 -0.79 0.92 -4.56
N VAL A 183 -1.12 1.86 -5.45
CA VAL A 183 -1.53 1.57 -6.82
C VAL A 183 -0.83 2.53 -7.77
N VAL A 184 -0.13 2.00 -8.76
CA VAL A 184 0.65 2.79 -9.72
C VAL A 184 0.43 2.33 -11.14
N LYS A 185 0.56 3.26 -12.08
CA LYS A 185 0.68 2.93 -13.51
C LYS A 185 2.16 2.78 -13.86
N TYR A 186 2.53 1.64 -14.43
CA TYR A 186 3.90 1.32 -14.81
C TYR A 186 3.93 0.53 -16.13
N ASN A 187 4.73 0.99 -17.10
CA ASN A 187 4.86 0.37 -18.43
C ASN A 187 3.53 0.03 -19.13
N GLY A 188 2.53 0.90 -19.01
CA GLY A 188 1.22 0.74 -19.65
C GLY A 188 0.26 -0.21 -18.92
N LYS A 189 0.65 -0.76 -17.78
CA LYS A 189 -0.19 -1.56 -16.89
C LYS A 189 -0.40 -0.86 -15.55
N TYR A 190 -1.43 -1.29 -14.83
CA TYR A 190 -1.63 -0.92 -13.43
C TYR A 190 -1.09 -2.03 -12.54
N LEU A 191 -0.37 -1.64 -11.49
CA LEU A 191 0.17 -2.50 -10.46
C LEU A 191 -0.50 -2.10 -9.15
N LEU A 192 -1.03 -3.07 -8.42
CA LEU A 192 -1.64 -2.92 -7.11
C LEU A 192 -0.84 -3.77 -6.13
N TYR A 193 -0.34 -3.16 -5.07
CA TYR A 193 0.44 -3.83 -4.03
C TYR A 193 -0.44 -4.14 -2.82
N ALA A 194 -0.35 -5.35 -2.27
CA ALA A 194 -1.15 -5.76 -1.12
C ALA A 194 -0.50 -6.89 -0.30
N THR A 195 -0.91 -7.03 0.97
CA THR A 195 -0.41 -8.02 1.94
C THR A 195 -1.03 -9.43 1.78
N TYR A 196 -1.11 -10.00 0.58
CA TYR A 196 -1.76 -11.31 0.34
C TYR A 196 -1.04 -12.13 -0.73
N PRO A 197 -0.88 -13.48 -0.61
CA PRO A 197 -1.60 -14.42 0.28
C PRO A 197 -1.17 -14.57 1.73
N ASP A 198 0.02 -14.10 2.11
CA ASP A 198 0.59 -14.44 3.41
C ASP A 198 0.53 -13.26 4.40
N GLU A 199 -0.52 -13.24 5.22
CA GLU A 199 -0.52 -12.50 6.49
C GLU A 199 0.31 -13.26 7.51
N ILE A 200 1.34 -12.62 8.07
CA ILE A 200 2.24 -13.26 9.03
C ILE A 200 1.71 -13.03 10.44
N GLN A 201 1.29 -11.80 10.76
CA GLN A 201 0.72 -11.47 12.06
C GLN A 201 -0.05 -10.14 12.02
N GLY A 202 -1.39 -10.18 12.06
CA GLY A 202 -2.20 -8.96 12.05
C GLY A 202 -1.95 -8.16 10.77
N ASP A 203 -1.79 -6.85 10.86
CA ASP A 203 -1.63 -6.01 9.67
C ASP A 203 -0.25 -6.12 8.99
N TYR A 204 0.57 -7.11 9.37
CA TYR A 204 1.89 -7.35 8.78
C TYR A 204 1.91 -8.56 7.84
N GLY A 205 2.40 -8.33 6.62
CA GLY A 205 2.59 -9.38 5.62
C GLY A 205 3.73 -9.08 4.65
N ARG A 206 3.94 -10.00 3.71
CA ARG A 206 4.81 -9.76 2.54
C ARG A 206 4.03 -8.98 1.49
N MET A 207 4.72 -8.23 0.63
CA MET A 207 4.04 -7.52 -0.44
C MET A 207 3.99 -8.35 -1.72
N TYR A 208 2.78 -8.46 -2.23
CA TYR A 208 2.47 -9.07 -3.51
C TYR A 208 1.95 -8.00 -4.45
N VAL A 209 2.00 -8.30 -5.74
CA VAL A 209 1.53 -7.40 -6.79
C VAL A 209 0.46 -8.07 -7.63
N ALA A 210 -0.63 -7.37 -7.87
CA ALA A 210 -1.61 -7.71 -8.88
C ALA A 210 -1.50 -6.73 -10.07
N THR A 211 -1.77 -7.23 -11.28
CA THR A 211 -1.68 -6.42 -12.50
C THR A 211 -3.00 -6.35 -13.26
N ALA A 212 -3.30 -5.21 -13.87
CA ALA A 212 -4.45 -5.02 -14.74
C ALA A 212 -4.13 -4.09 -15.91
N ASP A 213 -4.88 -4.21 -17.01
CA ASP A 213 -4.77 -3.31 -18.16
C ASP A 213 -5.59 -2.01 -17.97
N VAL A 214 -6.61 -2.05 -17.10
CA VAL A 214 -7.45 -0.91 -16.72
C VAL A 214 -7.71 -0.93 -15.20
N PRO A 215 -8.02 0.22 -14.56
CA PRO A 215 -8.21 0.30 -13.11
C PRO A 215 -9.29 -0.65 -12.55
N GLN A 216 -10.34 -0.91 -13.33
CA GLN A 216 -11.46 -1.78 -12.98
C GLN A 216 -11.10 -3.27 -12.96
N GLY A 217 -9.92 -3.66 -13.45
CA GLY A 217 -9.52 -5.05 -13.63
C GLY A 217 -9.99 -5.65 -14.97
N PRO A 218 -9.99 -6.99 -15.10
CA PRO A 218 -9.68 -7.96 -14.05
C PRO A 218 -8.22 -7.83 -13.57
N TRP A 219 -8.03 -8.04 -12.26
CA TRP A 219 -6.72 -8.02 -11.63
C TRP A 219 -6.13 -9.44 -11.60
N LYS A 220 -4.88 -9.56 -12.02
CA LYS A 220 -4.14 -10.83 -12.01
C LYS A 220 -3.04 -10.77 -10.96
N LEU A 221 -3.20 -11.54 -9.89
CA LEU A 221 -2.22 -11.67 -8.81
C LEU A 221 -0.96 -12.42 -9.29
N ASN A 222 0.20 -11.92 -8.88
CA ASN A 222 1.44 -12.68 -8.88
C ASN A 222 1.47 -13.59 -7.64
N PRO A 223 1.56 -14.92 -7.79
CA PRO A 223 1.57 -15.83 -6.64
C PRO A 223 2.82 -15.70 -5.77
N ASP A 224 3.89 -15.09 -6.27
CA ASP A 224 5.14 -14.89 -5.55
C ASP A 224 5.23 -13.44 -5.00
N PRO A 225 5.70 -13.25 -3.76
CA PRO A 225 5.88 -11.91 -3.21
C PRO A 225 6.99 -11.17 -3.94
N VAL A 226 6.78 -9.89 -4.20
CA VAL A 226 7.77 -8.99 -4.82
C VAL A 226 8.63 -8.27 -3.78
N PHE A 227 8.18 -8.24 -2.54
CA PHE A 227 8.94 -7.70 -1.41
C PHE A 227 8.76 -8.60 -0.19
N GLY A 228 9.87 -9.18 0.28
CA GLY A 228 9.92 -10.14 1.36
C GLY A 228 10.84 -9.67 2.50
N GLU A 229 10.72 -10.36 3.64
CA GLU A 229 11.34 -10.05 4.92
C GLU A 229 12.85 -9.80 4.83
N GLY A 230 13.34 -8.92 5.71
CA GLY A 230 14.77 -8.71 5.88
C GLY A 230 15.49 -9.95 6.42
N PRO A 231 16.83 -10.03 6.29
CA PRO A 231 17.60 -11.15 6.83
C PRO A 231 17.43 -11.27 8.34
N LYS A 232 17.31 -12.50 8.86
CA LYS A 232 17.22 -12.77 10.30
C LYS A 232 18.22 -11.94 11.12
N GLY A 233 17.71 -11.20 12.09
CA GLY A 233 18.41 -10.26 12.96
C GLY A 233 18.31 -8.79 12.52
N SER A 234 17.88 -8.50 11.29
CA SER A 234 17.64 -7.13 10.81
C SER A 234 16.40 -6.52 11.46
N TRP A 235 16.30 -5.18 11.41
CA TRP A 235 15.18 -4.45 12.01
C TRP A 235 13.83 -4.74 11.33
N ASP A 236 13.86 -5.20 10.09
CA ASP A 236 12.74 -5.55 9.21
C ASP A 236 12.62 -7.07 8.96
N GLU A 237 13.14 -7.91 9.87
CA GLU A 237 13.08 -9.37 9.77
C GLU A 237 11.68 -9.97 9.98
N GLY A 238 10.73 -9.17 10.48
CA GLY A 238 9.39 -9.63 10.83
C GLY A 238 8.47 -9.71 9.63
N ALA A 239 7.74 -8.61 9.36
CA ALA A 239 6.90 -8.42 8.18
C ALA A 239 6.60 -6.92 8.02
N PHE A 240 5.86 -6.55 6.98
CA PHE A 240 5.66 -5.15 6.60
C PHE A 240 4.24 -4.67 6.90
N SER A 241 4.14 -3.47 7.49
CA SER A 241 2.93 -2.67 7.66
C SER A 241 3.06 -1.36 6.86
N GLU A 242 1.97 -0.62 6.63
CA GLU A 242 2.02 0.75 6.09
C GLU A 242 2.93 0.92 4.84
N PHE A 243 2.66 0.11 3.82
CA PHE A 243 3.41 0.12 2.56
C PHE A 243 2.82 1.13 1.59
N GLU A 244 3.66 1.92 0.90
CA GLU A 244 3.21 2.83 -0.16
C GLU A 244 4.19 2.80 -1.34
N VAL A 245 3.67 2.59 -2.55
CA VAL A 245 4.46 2.60 -3.79
C VAL A 245 4.11 3.79 -4.67
N LEU A 246 5.13 4.53 -5.07
CA LEU A 246 5.03 5.68 -5.96
C LEU A 246 5.87 5.43 -7.23
N ASN A 247 5.37 5.86 -8.39
CA ASN A 247 6.17 5.89 -9.63
C ASN A 247 6.76 7.29 -9.84
N TYR A 248 8.08 7.40 -9.84
CA TYR A 248 8.80 8.63 -10.15
C TYR A 248 9.83 8.39 -11.25
N ASN A 249 9.62 9.03 -12.41
CA ASN A 249 10.48 8.92 -13.59
C ASN A 249 10.77 7.48 -14.05
N GLY A 250 9.79 6.58 -13.93
CA GLY A 250 9.93 5.18 -14.34
C GLY A 250 10.69 4.31 -13.33
N ILE A 251 10.92 4.82 -12.11
CA ILE A 251 11.41 4.05 -10.98
C ILE A 251 10.26 3.95 -9.97
N LEU A 252 10.00 2.74 -9.51
CA LEU A 252 9.04 2.49 -8.44
C LEU A 252 9.77 2.66 -7.11
N HIS A 253 9.23 3.50 -6.24
CA HIS A 253 9.77 3.77 -4.91
C HIS A 253 8.76 3.29 -3.88
N ALA A 254 9.20 2.43 -2.96
CA ALA A 254 8.40 1.94 -1.86
C ALA A 254 8.89 2.55 -0.55
N PHE A 255 7.99 3.07 0.26
CA PHE A 255 8.21 3.38 1.68
C PHE A 255 7.36 2.41 2.49
N TYR A 256 7.89 1.88 3.59
CA TYR A 256 7.22 0.82 4.32
C TYR A 256 7.51 0.85 5.81
N GLY A 257 6.51 0.53 6.62
CA GLY A 257 6.69 0.18 8.03
C GLY A 257 7.20 -1.25 8.17
N ALA A 258 8.16 -1.47 9.07
CA ALA A 258 8.53 -2.82 9.49
C ALA A 258 9.04 -2.81 10.92
N CYS A 259 8.98 -3.99 11.55
CA CYS A 259 9.59 -4.21 12.84
C CYS A 259 10.04 -5.66 13.01
N LYS A 260 10.72 -5.93 14.13
CA LYS A 260 10.91 -7.28 14.64
C LYS A 260 9.64 -7.73 15.36
N ILE A 261 8.94 -8.71 14.78
CA ILE A 261 7.66 -9.21 15.32
C ILE A 261 7.77 -9.73 16.76
N ASP A 262 8.88 -10.41 17.07
CA ASP A 262 9.14 -11.03 18.38
C ASP A 262 9.90 -10.13 19.37
N SER A 263 10.03 -8.82 19.10
CA SER A 263 10.69 -7.85 19.99
C SER A 263 9.69 -6.89 20.66
N ASP A 264 10.23 -5.81 21.22
CA ASP A 264 9.51 -4.61 21.66
C ASP A 264 8.65 -3.93 20.57
N ARG A 265 8.62 -4.43 19.32
CA ARG A 265 7.87 -3.89 18.17
C ARG A 265 8.11 -2.40 17.93
N THR A 266 9.37 -1.98 18.02
CA THR A 266 9.74 -0.65 17.54
C THR A 266 9.58 -0.63 16.01
N GLU A 267 8.47 -0.08 15.52
CA GLU A 267 8.27 0.16 14.10
C GLU A 267 9.22 1.24 13.58
N SER A 268 9.71 1.03 12.37
CA SER A 268 10.59 1.96 11.67
C SER A 268 10.24 2.01 10.19
N ILE A 269 10.60 3.12 9.55
CA ILE A 269 10.33 3.33 8.13
C ILE A 269 11.53 2.85 7.31
N GLY A 270 11.27 1.94 6.38
CA GLY A 270 12.20 1.50 5.35
C GLY A 270 11.91 2.13 3.99
N TYR A 271 12.79 1.83 3.06
CA TYR A 271 12.61 2.17 1.65
C TYR A 271 13.21 1.11 0.75
N ALA A 272 12.53 0.85 -0.35
CA ALA A 272 13.01 0.04 -1.45
C ALA A 272 12.73 0.76 -2.78
N TYR A 273 13.38 0.31 -3.85
CA TYR A 273 13.05 0.75 -5.19
C TYR A 273 13.19 -0.38 -6.19
N SER A 274 12.40 -0.30 -7.26
CA SER A 274 12.42 -1.26 -8.36
C SER A 274 12.45 -0.50 -9.70
N THR A 275 13.18 -1.06 -10.66
CA THR A 275 13.28 -0.55 -12.03
C THR A 275 12.57 -1.45 -13.04
N ASP A 276 11.99 -2.56 -12.60
CA ASP A 276 11.38 -3.59 -13.44
C ASP A 276 9.97 -4.00 -13.02
N GLY A 277 9.46 -3.46 -11.91
CA GLY A 277 8.12 -3.77 -11.38
C GLY A 277 8.17 -4.70 -10.19
#